data_AF-A0A925JWA3-F1
#
_entry.id   AF-A0A925JWA3-F1
#
_cell.length_a   1.000
_cell.length_b   1.000
_cell.length_c   1.000
_cell.angle_alpha   90.00
_cell.angle_beta   90.00
_cell.angle_gamma   90.00
#
_symmetry.space_group_name_H-M   'P 1'
#
loop_
_entity.id
_entity.type
_entity.pdbx_description
1 polymer ?
#
loop_
_entity_poly.entity_id
_entity_poly.type
_entity_poly.pdbx_seq_one_letter_code
_entity_poly.pdbx_strand_id
1 'polypeptide(L)'
;MKKVFTLSLVAVMLVASLAFIPQSTQAQGPGLVSSILNKMERNRRDLRSLRAAVTMQKYNAQLKDFDMSQGEVQYVAGQGTNSNVRLDWTKPAREMLAVSGGEYTLYRPRLGQAFQGKTNSIKDGKNSKVNSTLGFALNLSGSQAKNQFNVEVAGKGNLYDGGPHVWMLKLTPKGKAGYQFAEVWVDDNGMPVQTRVTEKNGDSTLVRLTNIQRNASISPKAFEIELGPGVKIVKS
;
A
#
# COMPACT_ATOMS: atom_id res chain seq x y z
N MET A 1 -26.91 5.30 -53.81
CA MET A 1 -27.71 4.08 -53.56
C MET A 1 -27.38 3.56 -52.17
N LYS A 2 -28.42 3.46 -51.33
CA LYS A 2 -28.35 3.15 -49.90
C LYS A 2 -28.13 1.65 -49.72
N LYS A 3 -27.18 1.24 -48.87
CA LYS A 3 -27.06 -0.16 -48.42
C LYS A 3 -27.48 -0.26 -46.96
N VAL A 4 -28.25 -1.31 -46.72
CA VAL A 4 -29.31 -1.42 -45.73
C VAL A 4 -28.75 -2.05 -44.46
N PHE A 5 -29.22 -1.54 -43.32
CA PHE A 5 -29.03 -2.10 -41.99
C PHE A 5 -29.50 -3.55 -41.93
N THR A 6 -28.68 -4.42 -41.36
CA THR A 6 -29.13 -5.69 -40.78
C THR A 6 -28.87 -5.62 -39.28
N LEU A 7 -29.96 -5.43 -38.52
CA LEU A 7 -30.00 -5.72 -37.10
C LEU A 7 -29.84 -7.24 -36.93
N SER A 8 -28.92 -7.66 -36.07
CA SER A 8 -28.98 -8.99 -35.48
C SER A 8 -28.74 -8.87 -33.98
N LEU A 9 -29.85 -9.08 -33.29
CA LEU A 9 -30.12 -9.15 -31.88
C LEU A 9 -29.39 -10.36 -31.28
N VAL A 10 -28.39 -10.15 -30.40
CA VAL A 10 -27.94 -11.21 -29.47
C VAL A 10 -27.57 -10.59 -28.12
N ALA A 11 -28.45 -10.89 -27.15
CA ALA A 11 -28.25 -11.07 -25.71
C ALA A 11 -27.45 -10.01 -24.93
N VAL A 12 -28.21 -9.12 -24.30
CA VAL A 12 -27.84 -8.43 -23.05
C VAL A 12 -27.51 -9.48 -21.99
N MET A 13 -26.23 -9.70 -21.70
CA MET A 13 -25.83 -10.36 -20.45
C MET A 13 -26.11 -9.38 -19.31
N LEU A 14 -27.19 -9.66 -18.57
CA LEU A 14 -27.39 -9.11 -17.23
C LEU A 14 -26.18 -9.50 -16.38
N VAL A 15 -25.28 -8.55 -16.13
CA VAL A 15 -24.36 -8.64 -15.00
C VAL A 15 -25.22 -8.47 -13.76
N ALA A 16 -25.52 -9.59 -13.10
CA ALA A 16 -26.18 -9.60 -11.81
C ALA A 16 -25.37 -8.74 -10.83
N SER A 17 -25.90 -7.57 -10.52
CA SER A 17 -25.52 -6.75 -9.39
C SER A 17 -25.82 -7.54 -8.11
N LEU A 18 -24.82 -8.28 -7.63
CA LEU A 18 -24.82 -8.77 -6.25
C LEU A 18 -24.74 -7.54 -5.35
N ALA A 19 -25.91 -7.09 -4.93
CA ALA A 19 -26.08 -6.14 -3.86
C ALA A 19 -25.29 -6.65 -2.64
N PHE A 20 -24.27 -5.90 -2.23
CA PHE A 20 -23.86 -5.92 -0.84
C PHE A 20 -25.12 -5.61 -0.03
N ILE A 21 -25.64 -6.59 0.70
CA ILE A 21 -26.55 -6.28 1.80
C ILE A 21 -25.66 -5.60 2.84
N PRO A 22 -25.79 -4.30 3.10
CA PRO A 22 -25.11 -3.70 4.23
C PRO A 22 -25.73 -4.34 5.46
N GLN A 23 -25.06 -5.32 6.04
CA GLN A 23 -25.29 -5.62 7.44
C GLN A 23 -24.93 -4.33 8.17
N SER A 24 -25.93 -3.69 8.76
CA SER A 24 -25.75 -2.59 9.69
C SER A 24 -24.86 -3.13 10.82
N THR A 25 -23.56 -2.91 10.68
CA THR A 25 -22.62 -3.03 11.78
C THR A 25 -23.10 -2.02 12.81
N GLN A 26 -23.81 -2.50 13.84
CA GLN A 26 -23.84 -1.85 15.14
C GLN A 26 -22.43 -1.32 15.36
N ALA A 27 -22.30 -0.01 15.61
CA ALA A 27 -21.03 0.65 15.84
C ALA A 27 -20.21 -0.21 16.81
N GLN A 28 -19.28 -1.00 16.27
CA GLN A 28 -18.59 -1.99 17.07
C GLN A 28 -17.68 -1.18 18.00
N GLY A 29 -17.97 -1.28 19.30
CA GLY A 29 -17.63 -0.24 20.26
C GLY A 29 -16.12 0.01 20.43
N PRO A 30 -15.76 1.03 21.23
CA PRO A 30 -14.36 1.41 21.51
C PRO A 30 -13.44 0.25 21.92
N GLY A 31 -13.99 -0.81 22.52
CA GLY A 31 -13.25 -2.01 22.92
C GLY A 31 -12.70 -2.82 21.74
N LEU A 32 -13.43 -2.93 20.63
CA LEU A 32 -12.96 -3.68 19.47
C LEU A 32 -11.82 -2.95 18.75
N VAL A 33 -11.99 -1.64 18.49
CA VAL A 33 -10.92 -0.80 17.93
C VAL A 33 -9.66 -0.93 18.77
N SER A 34 -9.79 -0.81 20.10
CA SER A 34 -8.66 -0.95 21.02
C SER A 34 -8.00 -2.32 20.92
N SER A 35 -8.77 -3.40 20.79
CA SER A 35 -8.24 -4.76 20.61
C SER A 35 -7.43 -4.90 19.33
N ILE A 36 -7.94 -4.41 18.19
CA ILE A 36 -7.26 -4.47 16.89
C ILE A 36 -5.96 -3.65 16.94
N LEU A 37 -6.02 -2.41 17.45
CA LEU A 37 -4.83 -1.55 17.59
C LEU A 37 -3.78 -2.19 18.52
N ASN A 38 -4.19 -2.88 19.58
CA ASN A 38 -3.26 -3.61 20.45
C ASN A 38 -2.61 -4.81 19.76
N LYS A 39 -3.31 -5.47 18.82
CA LYS A 39 -2.71 -6.52 17.98
C LYS A 39 -1.71 -5.93 17.00
N MET A 40 -2.04 -4.81 16.35
CA MET A 40 -1.12 -4.09 15.47
C MET A 40 0.16 -3.66 16.19
N GLU A 41 0.01 -3.14 17.42
CA GLU A 41 1.15 -2.72 18.23
C GLU A 41 2.07 -3.90 18.59
N ARG A 42 1.50 -5.06 18.95
CA ARG A 42 2.27 -6.29 19.20
C ARG A 42 2.97 -6.76 17.93
N ASN A 43 2.24 -6.87 16.82
CA ASN A 43 2.80 -7.25 15.53
C ASN A 43 3.99 -6.37 15.14
N ARG A 44 3.88 -5.04 15.29
CA ARG A 44 4.97 -4.10 14.98
C ARG A 44 6.20 -4.33 15.85
N ARG A 45 6.04 -4.68 17.13
CA ARG A 45 7.17 -4.97 18.04
C ARG A 45 7.86 -6.28 17.67
N ASP A 46 7.09 -7.28 17.25
CA ASP A 46 7.59 -8.63 16.99
C ASP A 46 8.12 -8.80 15.56
N LEU A 47 7.70 -7.93 14.63
CA LEU A 47 8.13 -7.92 13.24
C LEU A 47 9.53 -7.29 13.10
N ARG A 48 10.55 -8.14 12.96
CA ARG A 48 11.94 -7.74 12.71
C ARG A 48 12.24 -7.58 11.22
N SER A 49 11.60 -8.39 10.39
CA SER A 49 11.74 -8.35 8.94
C SER A 49 10.51 -8.89 8.24
N LEU A 50 10.37 -8.56 6.96
CA LEU A 50 9.26 -8.97 6.12
C LEU A 50 9.74 -9.16 4.69
N ARG A 51 9.31 -10.24 4.04
CA ARG A 51 9.34 -10.38 2.58
C ARG A 51 7.93 -10.65 2.09
N ALA A 52 7.48 -9.96 1.04
CA ALA A 52 6.16 -10.16 0.48
C ALA A 52 6.13 -9.81 -1.01
N ALA A 53 5.19 -10.39 -1.74
CA ALA A 53 4.77 -9.84 -3.03
C ALA A 53 3.87 -8.64 -2.78
N VAL A 54 3.97 -7.62 -3.64
CA VAL A 54 3.20 -6.38 -3.52
C VAL A 54 2.50 -6.06 -4.83
N THR A 55 1.21 -5.73 -4.72
CA THR A 55 0.46 -5.10 -5.81
C THR A 55 0.04 -3.71 -5.37
N MET A 56 -0.01 -2.79 -6.33
CA MET A 56 -0.46 -1.43 -6.11
C MET A 56 -1.46 -1.06 -7.20
N GLN A 57 -2.59 -0.51 -6.78
CA GLN A 57 -3.61 0.05 -7.65
C GLN A 57 -3.68 1.55 -7.41
N LYS A 58 -3.57 2.35 -8.47
CA LYS A 58 -3.80 3.80 -8.43
C LYS A 58 -5.06 4.13 -9.20
N TYR A 59 -6.10 4.53 -8.49
CA TYR A 59 -7.37 4.94 -9.07
C TYR A 59 -7.40 6.46 -9.26
N ASN A 60 -7.76 6.90 -10.46
CA ASN A 60 -8.03 8.29 -10.77
C ASN A 60 -9.54 8.54 -10.79
N ALA A 61 -10.03 9.40 -9.90
CA ALA A 61 -11.46 9.61 -9.75
C ALA A 61 -12.10 10.39 -10.91
N GLN A 62 -11.32 11.25 -11.59
CA GLN A 62 -11.80 12.05 -12.72
C GLN A 62 -11.94 11.20 -13.99
N LEU A 63 -10.96 10.34 -14.25
CA LEU A 63 -10.92 9.44 -15.41
C LEU A 63 -11.72 8.15 -15.17
N LYS A 64 -12.04 7.84 -13.91
CA LYS A 64 -12.68 6.58 -13.49
C LYS A 64 -11.91 5.34 -13.95
N ASP A 65 -10.59 5.44 -13.93
CA ASP A 65 -9.67 4.42 -14.41
C ASP A 65 -8.59 4.14 -13.37
N PHE A 66 -7.90 3.01 -13.50
CA PHE A 66 -6.84 2.62 -12.58
C PHE A 66 -5.61 2.05 -13.28
N ASP A 67 -4.45 2.40 -12.73
CA ASP A 67 -3.17 1.77 -13.06
C ASP A 67 -2.84 0.69 -12.04
N MET A 68 -2.26 -0.42 -12.52
CA MET A 68 -1.75 -1.50 -11.67
C MET A 68 -0.23 -1.61 -11.76
N SER A 69 0.41 -1.83 -10.62
CA SER A 69 1.83 -2.17 -10.50
C SER A 69 2.00 -3.42 -9.65
N GLN A 70 3.02 -4.21 -9.96
CA GLN A 70 3.32 -5.47 -9.26
C GLN A 70 4.81 -5.59 -9.02
N GLY A 71 5.18 -6.17 -7.89
CA GLY A 71 6.56 -6.27 -7.48
C GLY A 71 6.74 -7.09 -6.21
N GLU A 72 7.90 -6.92 -5.59
CA GLU A 72 8.25 -7.51 -4.30
C GLU A 72 8.72 -6.44 -3.33
N VAL A 73 8.44 -6.64 -2.04
CA VAL A 73 8.91 -5.78 -0.97
C VAL A 73 9.67 -6.59 0.06
N GLN A 74 10.78 -6.01 0.51
CA GLN A 74 11.56 -6.48 1.64
C GLN A 74 11.70 -5.34 2.64
N TYR A 75 11.54 -5.68 3.92
CA TYR A 75 11.62 -4.73 5.01
C TYR A 75 12.43 -5.34 6.15
N VAL A 76 13.29 -4.54 6.76
CA VAL A 76 13.96 -4.87 8.02
C VAL A 76 13.73 -3.71 8.97
N ALA A 77 13.18 -4.01 10.14
CA ALA A 77 12.93 -3.05 11.18
C ALA A 77 14.26 -2.42 11.63
N GLY A 78 14.26 -1.09 11.72
CA GLY A 78 15.39 -0.32 12.24
C GLY A 78 15.06 0.35 13.56
N GLN A 79 16.02 1.06 14.14
CA GLN A 79 15.77 1.94 15.27
C GLN A 79 15.11 3.24 14.78
N GLY A 80 13.98 3.61 15.40
CA GLY A 80 13.23 4.83 15.04
C GLY A 80 12.73 4.82 13.58
N THR A 81 13.06 5.85 12.80
CA THR A 81 12.68 5.97 11.38
C THR A 81 13.65 5.30 10.40
N ASN A 82 14.70 4.62 10.90
CA ASN A 82 15.78 4.06 10.08
C ASN A 82 15.51 2.62 9.62
N SER A 83 14.26 2.28 9.32
CA SER A 83 13.93 0.99 8.73
C SER A 83 14.53 0.86 7.33
N ASN A 84 15.03 -0.32 7.00
CA ASN A 84 15.49 -0.62 5.65
C ASN A 84 14.33 -1.16 4.82
N VAL A 85 14.17 -0.63 3.61
CA VAL A 85 13.09 -1.01 2.69
C VAL A 85 13.67 -1.23 1.31
N ARG A 86 13.29 -2.32 0.66
CA ARG A 86 13.56 -2.60 -0.74
C ARG A 86 12.24 -2.90 -1.43
N LEU A 87 12.02 -2.25 -2.56
CA LEU A 87 10.82 -2.40 -3.37
C LEU A 87 11.23 -2.55 -4.83
N ASP A 88 10.91 -3.70 -5.41
CA ASP A 88 11.24 -4.05 -6.78
C ASP A 88 9.97 -4.19 -7.59
N TRP A 89 9.63 -3.14 -8.35
CA TRP A 89 8.55 -3.21 -9.33
C TRP A 89 9.02 -4.02 -10.54
N THR A 90 8.21 -4.97 -10.97
CA THR A 90 8.43 -5.77 -12.18
C THR A 90 7.42 -5.41 -13.27
N LYS A 91 6.24 -4.89 -12.91
CA LYS A 91 5.21 -4.41 -13.83
C LYS A 91 4.65 -3.05 -13.41
N PRO A 92 4.27 -2.18 -14.36
CA PRO A 92 4.40 -2.36 -15.82
C PRO A 92 5.83 -2.14 -16.34
N ALA A 93 6.69 -1.54 -15.53
CA ALA A 93 8.10 -1.31 -15.84
C ALA A 93 8.95 -1.70 -14.64
N ARG A 94 10.19 -2.12 -14.92
CA ARG A 94 11.16 -2.40 -13.88
C ARG A 94 11.61 -1.10 -13.21
N GLU A 95 11.36 -0.96 -11.92
CA GLU A 95 11.87 0.12 -11.07
C GLU A 95 12.26 -0.45 -9.72
N MET A 96 13.36 0.05 -9.15
CA MET A 96 13.89 -0.45 -7.89
C MET A 96 14.07 0.70 -6.92
N LEU A 97 13.49 0.60 -5.74
CA LEU A 97 13.68 1.55 -4.64
C LEU A 97 14.35 0.82 -3.49
N ALA A 98 15.45 1.35 -3.00
CA ALA A 98 16.06 0.92 -1.75
C ALA A 98 16.16 2.11 -0.81
N VAL A 99 15.86 1.89 0.45
CA VAL A 99 16.03 2.81 1.56
C VAL A 99 16.88 2.10 2.60
N SER A 100 18.00 2.70 2.98
CA SER A 100 18.91 2.18 3.99
C SER A 100 19.73 3.33 4.58
N GLY A 101 19.97 3.30 5.90
CA GLY A 101 20.82 4.30 6.56
C GLY A 101 20.34 5.76 6.42
N GLY A 102 19.04 5.98 6.25
CA GLY A 102 18.48 7.33 6.01
C GLY A 102 18.71 7.88 4.60
N GLU A 103 19.21 7.04 3.69
CA GLU A 103 19.38 7.34 2.27
C GLU A 103 18.41 6.52 1.44
N TYR A 104 18.08 7.02 0.26
CA TYR A 104 17.33 6.27 -0.75
C TYR A 104 18.11 6.20 -2.05
N THR A 105 17.92 5.10 -2.78
CA THR A 105 18.27 4.97 -4.19
C THR A 105 17.04 4.50 -4.95
N LEU A 106 16.61 5.28 -5.94
CA LEU A 106 15.58 4.90 -6.89
C LEU A 106 16.23 4.69 -8.26
N TYR A 107 16.28 3.45 -8.72
CA TYR A 107 16.84 3.10 -10.01
C TYR A 107 15.74 2.78 -11.03
N ARG A 108 15.81 3.42 -12.19
CA ARG A 108 14.92 3.21 -13.33
C ARG A 108 15.74 2.73 -14.53
N PRO A 109 15.94 1.41 -14.69
CA PRO A 109 16.74 0.83 -15.77
C PRO A 109 16.36 1.35 -17.16
N ARG A 110 15.05 1.44 -17.46
CA ARG A 110 14.55 1.90 -18.77
C ARG A 110 14.99 3.33 -19.12
N LEU A 111 15.27 4.15 -18.12
CA LEU A 111 15.74 5.53 -18.31
C LEU A 111 17.26 5.66 -18.18
N GLY A 112 17.97 4.58 -17.81
CA GLY A 112 19.39 4.63 -17.49
C GLY A 112 19.70 5.59 -16.34
N GLN A 113 18.78 5.77 -15.39
CA GLN A 113 18.86 6.81 -14.36
C GLN A 113 18.67 6.24 -12.95
N ALA A 114 19.48 6.72 -12.02
CA ALA A 114 19.33 6.50 -10.59
C ALA A 114 19.21 7.84 -9.86
N PHE A 115 18.23 7.94 -8.96
CA PHE A 115 18.06 9.08 -8.08
C PHE A 115 18.54 8.67 -6.69
N GLN A 116 19.42 9.47 -6.10
CA GLN A 116 19.96 9.24 -4.77
C GLN A 116 19.78 10.47 -3.91
N GLY A 117 19.50 10.28 -2.63
CA GLY A 117 19.35 11.39 -1.70
C GLY A 117 19.03 10.90 -0.29
N LYS A 118 18.77 11.86 0.59
CA LYS A 118 18.34 11.57 1.97
C LYS A 118 16.82 11.37 2.00
N THR A 119 16.34 10.47 2.85
CA THR A 119 14.89 10.22 2.98
C THR A 119 14.11 11.44 3.47
N ASN A 120 14.78 12.35 4.20
CA ASN A 120 14.21 13.60 4.68
C ASN A 120 14.14 14.71 3.62
N SER A 121 14.79 14.56 2.46
CA SER A 121 14.74 15.53 1.36
C SER A 121 13.65 15.25 0.33
N ILE A 122 12.92 14.12 0.46
CA ILE A 122 11.81 13.76 -0.43
C ILE A 122 10.62 14.68 -0.19
N LYS A 123 10.59 15.80 -0.92
CA LYS A 123 9.45 16.71 -1.03
C LYS A 123 8.66 16.29 -2.28
N ASP A 124 7.57 15.56 -2.09
CA ASP A 124 6.51 15.35 -3.08
C ASP A 124 6.90 14.70 -4.42
N GLY A 125 6.76 13.37 -4.53
CA GLY A 125 6.88 12.63 -5.79
C GLY A 125 5.99 11.39 -5.83
N LYS A 126 5.78 10.78 -7.01
CA LYS A 126 4.94 9.55 -7.16
C LYS A 126 5.36 8.41 -6.21
N ASN A 127 6.64 8.36 -5.81
CA ASN A 127 7.19 7.39 -4.87
C ASN A 127 7.11 7.84 -3.40
N SER A 128 6.91 9.13 -3.09
CA SER A 128 6.62 9.58 -1.72
C SER A 128 5.24 9.10 -1.27
N LYS A 129 4.25 9.04 -2.19
CA LYS A 129 2.91 8.49 -1.94
C LYS A 129 2.92 6.96 -1.73
N VAL A 130 3.78 6.25 -2.46
CA VAL A 130 3.99 4.80 -2.26
C VAL A 130 4.70 4.55 -0.94
N ASN A 131 5.72 5.36 -0.62
CA ASN A 131 6.40 5.29 0.66
C ASN A 131 5.48 5.65 1.83
N SER A 132 4.54 6.60 1.65
CA SER A 132 3.55 6.91 2.69
C SER A 132 2.51 5.81 2.83
N THR A 133 2.03 5.22 1.73
CA THR A 133 1.04 4.12 1.75
C THR A 133 1.64 2.81 2.26
N LEU A 134 2.85 2.45 1.84
CA LEU A 134 3.62 1.35 2.44
C LEU A 134 4.02 1.68 3.87
N GLY A 135 4.30 2.94 4.18
CA GLY A 135 4.54 3.40 5.55
C GLY A 135 3.36 3.12 6.46
N PHE A 136 2.13 3.30 5.99
CA PHE A 136 0.93 2.86 6.71
C PHE A 136 0.87 1.33 6.91
N ALA A 137 1.28 0.55 5.90
CA ALA A 137 1.27 -0.91 6.00
C ALA A 137 2.39 -1.46 6.91
N LEU A 138 3.56 -0.80 6.96
CA LEU A 138 4.76 -1.35 7.61
C LEU A 138 5.10 -0.67 8.93
N ASN A 139 4.79 0.61 9.09
CA ASN A 139 5.29 1.43 10.20
C ASN A 139 4.19 2.02 11.10
N LEU A 140 2.92 2.00 10.70
CA LEU A 140 1.84 2.55 11.54
C LEU A 140 1.66 1.70 12.80
N SER A 141 1.98 2.29 13.96
CA SER A 141 1.75 1.67 15.26
C SER A 141 0.31 1.88 15.75
N GLY A 142 -0.16 1.01 16.65
CA GLY A 142 -1.49 1.17 17.26
C GLY A 142 -1.60 2.47 18.07
N SER A 143 -0.52 2.89 18.73
CA SER A 143 -0.46 4.16 19.47
C SER A 143 -0.49 5.37 18.54
N GLN A 144 0.26 5.33 17.44
CA GLN A 144 0.23 6.39 16.41
C GLN A 144 -1.15 6.50 15.78
N ALA A 145 -1.77 5.38 15.42
CA ALA A 145 -3.13 5.34 14.90
C ALA A 145 -4.12 6.02 15.85
N LYS A 146 -4.09 5.68 17.14
CA LYS A 146 -4.96 6.29 18.16
C LYS A 146 -4.72 7.79 18.34
N ASN A 147 -3.46 8.22 18.33
CA ASN A 147 -3.09 9.60 18.63
C ASN A 147 -3.36 10.55 17.45
N GLN A 148 -3.10 10.10 16.23
CA GLN A 148 -3.13 10.95 15.03
C GLN A 148 -4.47 10.87 14.28
N PHE A 149 -5.28 9.84 14.54
CA PHE A 149 -6.50 9.57 13.77
C PHE A 149 -7.73 9.34 14.66
N ASN A 150 -8.88 9.65 14.09
CA ASN A 150 -10.15 9.06 14.49
C ASN A 150 -10.25 7.70 13.78
N VAL A 151 -10.31 6.63 14.56
CA VAL A 151 -10.27 5.25 14.06
C VAL A 151 -11.63 4.60 14.27
N GLU A 152 -12.19 4.05 13.19
CA GLU A 152 -13.45 3.32 13.20
C GLU A 152 -13.29 1.95 12.53
N VAL A 153 -14.03 0.95 13.01
CA VAL A 153 -14.16 -0.33 12.29
C VAL A 153 -15.18 -0.13 11.18
N ALA A 154 -14.69 -0.11 9.95
CA ALA A 154 -15.51 0.10 8.75
C ALA A 154 -16.02 -1.22 8.15
N GLY A 155 -15.50 -2.37 8.60
CA GLY A 155 -15.98 -3.68 8.17
C GLY A 155 -15.10 -4.83 8.66
N LYS A 156 -15.52 -6.05 8.36
CA LYS A 156 -14.76 -7.29 8.56
C LYS A 156 -15.12 -8.31 7.49
N GLY A 157 -14.22 -9.24 7.18
CA GLY A 157 -14.48 -10.29 6.19
C GLY A 157 -13.20 -10.92 5.69
N ASN A 158 -13.28 -11.69 4.61
CA ASN A 158 -12.10 -12.23 3.94
C ASN A 158 -11.75 -11.33 2.75
N LEU A 159 -10.45 -11.25 2.43
CA LEU A 159 -10.02 -10.53 1.23
C LEU A 159 -10.47 -11.28 -0.04
N TYR A 160 -10.79 -10.52 -1.08
CA TYR A 160 -11.38 -11.02 -2.33
C TYR A 160 -10.47 -12.00 -3.08
N ASP A 161 -9.16 -11.95 -2.83
CA ASP A 161 -8.13 -12.75 -3.49
C ASP A 161 -7.90 -14.11 -2.81
N GLY A 162 -8.84 -14.56 -1.97
CA GLY A 162 -8.67 -15.74 -1.12
C GLY A 162 -7.73 -15.49 0.07
N GLY A 163 -7.43 -14.22 0.36
CA GLY A 163 -6.59 -13.81 1.48
C GLY A 163 -7.23 -14.03 2.86
N PRO A 164 -6.51 -13.67 3.93
CA PRO A 164 -6.93 -13.96 5.30
C PRO A 164 -8.22 -13.21 5.68
N HIS A 165 -8.80 -13.63 6.80
CA HIS A 165 -9.77 -12.82 7.52
C HIS A 165 -9.13 -11.51 7.98
N VAL A 166 -9.86 -10.41 7.83
CA VAL A 166 -9.39 -9.07 8.13
C VAL A 166 -10.47 -8.20 8.78
N TRP A 167 -9.98 -7.28 9.61
CA TRP A 167 -10.73 -6.13 10.11
C TRP A 167 -10.34 -4.90 9.31
N MET A 168 -11.32 -4.23 8.72
CA MET A 168 -11.10 -2.98 7.98
C MET A 168 -11.24 -1.80 8.94
N LEU A 169 -10.12 -1.12 9.21
CA LEU A 169 -10.09 0.12 9.96
C LEU A 169 -10.12 1.30 8.98
N LYS A 170 -10.97 2.29 9.25
CA LYS A 170 -10.91 3.59 8.58
C LYS A 170 -10.31 4.62 9.53
N LEU A 171 -9.28 5.31 9.05
CA LEU A 171 -8.46 6.25 9.78
C LEU A 171 -8.64 7.63 9.17
N THR A 172 -9.32 8.51 9.90
CA THR A 172 -9.52 9.91 9.50
C THR A 172 -8.54 10.78 10.29
N PRO A 173 -7.65 11.55 9.64
CA PRO A 173 -6.70 12.42 10.34
C PRO A 173 -7.39 13.39 11.29
N LYS A 174 -6.88 13.53 12.51
CA LYS A 174 -7.34 14.55 13.48
C LYS A 174 -6.84 15.95 13.15
N GLY A 175 -5.73 16.04 12.42
CA GLY A 175 -5.10 17.30 12.01
C GLY A 175 -5.06 17.48 10.49
N LYS A 176 -4.36 18.53 10.04
CA LYS A 176 -4.15 18.77 8.61
C LYS A 176 -3.37 17.61 7.98
N ALA A 177 -3.98 16.99 6.98
CA ALA A 177 -3.34 15.98 6.14
C ALA A 177 -3.56 16.30 4.65
N GLY A 178 -2.65 15.80 3.81
CA GLY A 178 -2.75 15.89 2.35
C GLY A 178 -3.78 14.93 1.72
N TYR A 179 -4.36 14.04 2.53
CA TYR A 179 -5.36 13.05 2.11
C TYR A 179 -6.62 13.15 2.99
N GLN A 180 -7.71 12.53 2.57
CA GLN A 180 -9.00 12.56 3.25
C GLN A 180 -9.07 11.52 4.37
N PHE A 181 -8.76 10.26 4.05
CA PHE A 181 -8.69 9.16 5.01
C PHE A 181 -7.78 8.04 4.48
N ALA A 182 -7.40 7.13 5.37
CA ALA A 182 -6.79 5.87 5.01
C ALA A 182 -7.66 4.70 5.48
N GLU A 183 -7.65 3.59 4.74
CA GLU A 183 -8.26 2.33 5.12
C GLU A 183 -7.14 1.29 5.29
N VAL A 184 -7.17 0.55 6.39
CA VAL A 184 -6.18 -0.48 6.70
C VAL A 184 -6.91 -1.78 7.00
N TRP A 185 -6.60 -2.83 6.24
CA TRP A 185 -7.11 -4.17 6.49
C TRP A 185 -6.07 -4.94 7.29
N VAL A 186 -6.45 -5.31 8.51
CA VAL A 186 -5.57 -5.93 9.50
C VAL A 186 -5.98 -7.39 9.68
N ASP A 187 -5.04 -8.31 9.50
CA ASP A 187 -5.28 -9.74 9.75
C ASP A 187 -5.48 -10.05 11.25
N ASP A 188 -5.89 -11.28 11.56
CA ASP A 188 -6.15 -11.68 12.95
C ASP A 188 -4.93 -11.60 13.87
N ASN A 189 -3.73 -11.60 13.29
CA ASN A 189 -2.45 -11.48 13.96
C ASN A 189 -1.96 -10.02 14.07
N GLY A 190 -2.77 -9.04 13.64
CA GLY A 190 -2.44 -7.62 13.73
C GLY A 190 -1.57 -7.08 12.59
N MET A 191 -1.35 -7.83 11.51
CA MET A 191 -0.56 -7.35 10.37
C MET A 191 -1.44 -6.61 9.37
N PRO A 192 -1.07 -5.38 8.98
CA PRO A 192 -1.65 -4.73 7.81
C PRO A 192 -1.30 -5.51 6.54
N VAL A 193 -2.31 -6.07 5.89
CA VAL A 193 -2.16 -6.88 4.67
C VAL A 193 -2.65 -6.17 3.42
N GLN A 194 -3.43 -5.09 3.61
CA GLN A 194 -3.84 -4.16 2.56
C GLN A 194 -4.02 -2.77 3.18
N THR A 195 -3.70 -1.73 2.41
CA THR A 195 -3.90 -0.33 2.79
C THR A 195 -4.42 0.45 1.59
N ARG A 196 -5.38 1.35 1.79
CA ARG A 196 -5.79 2.34 0.81
C ARG A 196 -5.63 3.74 1.40
N VAL A 197 -5.07 4.68 0.64
CA VAL A 197 -5.12 6.10 0.97
C VAL A 197 -5.97 6.80 -0.07
N THR A 198 -6.97 7.55 0.38
CA THR A 198 -7.87 8.33 -0.48
C THR A 198 -7.55 9.82 -0.33
N GLU A 199 -7.17 10.45 -1.44
CA GLU A 199 -6.83 11.87 -1.53
C GLU A 199 -8.08 12.74 -1.55
N LYS A 200 -7.92 14.05 -1.29
CA LYS A 200 -9.06 14.99 -1.23
C LYS A 200 -9.79 15.16 -2.55
N ASN A 201 -9.13 14.87 -3.66
CA ASN A 201 -9.72 14.88 -5.00
C ASN A 201 -10.41 13.55 -5.37
N GLY A 202 -10.44 12.58 -4.45
CA GLY A 202 -11.03 11.25 -4.66
C GLY A 202 -10.09 10.23 -5.28
N ASP A 203 -8.90 10.62 -5.74
CA ASP A 203 -7.89 9.66 -6.19
C ASP A 203 -7.52 8.74 -5.03
N SER A 204 -7.20 7.48 -5.32
CA SER A 204 -6.77 6.55 -4.28
C SER A 204 -5.62 5.67 -4.70
N THR A 205 -4.79 5.33 -3.73
CA THR A 205 -3.72 4.34 -3.89
C THR A 205 -3.99 3.19 -2.94
N LEU A 206 -4.21 1.99 -3.47
CA LEU A 206 -4.32 0.76 -2.72
C LEU A 206 -3.05 -0.06 -2.88
N VAL A 207 -2.53 -0.58 -1.77
CA VAL A 207 -1.38 -1.49 -1.72
C VAL A 207 -1.82 -2.76 -1.03
N ARG A 208 -1.50 -3.91 -1.63
CA ARG A 208 -1.84 -5.25 -1.12
C ARG A 208 -0.59 -6.11 -1.03
N LEU A 209 -0.38 -6.73 0.12
CA LEU A 209 0.76 -7.60 0.41
C LEU A 209 0.35 -9.07 0.43
N THR A 210 0.90 -9.88 -0.44
CA THR A 210 0.62 -11.32 -0.52
C THR A 210 1.89 -12.13 -0.26
N ASN A 211 1.75 -13.44 -0.01
CA ASN A 211 2.89 -14.33 0.26
C ASN A 211 3.81 -13.80 1.37
N ILE A 212 3.22 -13.28 2.44
CA ILE A 212 3.92 -12.63 3.53
C ILE A 212 4.76 -13.66 4.29
N GLN A 213 6.08 -13.44 4.31
CA GLN A 213 7.04 -14.13 5.15
C GLN A 213 7.50 -13.19 6.25
N ARG A 214 7.02 -13.41 7.48
CA ARG A 214 7.43 -12.64 8.65
C ARG A 214 8.77 -13.15 9.18
N ASN A 215 9.59 -12.23 9.68
CA ASN A 215 10.89 -12.52 10.26
C ASN A 215 11.80 -13.33 9.33
N ALA A 216 11.68 -13.10 8.02
CA ALA A 216 12.51 -13.73 7.00
C ALA A 216 13.98 -13.32 7.17
N SER A 217 14.90 -14.24 6.90
CA SER A 217 16.32 -13.91 6.81
C SER A 217 16.57 -13.05 5.56
N ILE A 218 16.99 -11.80 5.78
CA ILE A 218 17.24 -10.80 4.74
C ILE A 218 18.66 -10.26 4.95
N SER A 219 19.51 -10.47 3.95
CA SER A 219 20.89 -9.95 3.97
C SER A 219 20.89 -8.42 3.90
N PRO A 220 21.80 -7.73 4.60
CA PRO A 220 21.98 -6.28 4.45
C PRO A 220 22.20 -5.84 3.00
N LYS A 221 22.87 -6.67 2.18
CA LYS A 221 23.10 -6.43 0.74
C LYS A 221 21.80 -6.36 -0.08
N ALA A 222 20.68 -6.88 0.43
CA ALA A 222 19.39 -6.79 -0.27
C ALA A 222 18.90 -5.33 -0.42
N PHE A 223 19.46 -4.41 0.36
CA PHE A 223 19.15 -2.98 0.29
C PHE A 223 20.15 -2.17 -0.53
N GLU A 224 21.09 -2.83 -1.21
CA GLU A 224 22.00 -2.22 -2.17
C GLU A 224 21.40 -2.34 -3.58
N ILE A 225 21.55 -1.30 -4.41
CA ILE A 225 21.17 -1.35 -5.83
C ILE A 225 22.44 -1.33 -6.65
N GLU A 226 22.76 -2.44 -7.32
CA GLU A 226 23.83 -2.47 -8.31
C GLU A 226 23.43 -1.64 -9.52
N LEU A 227 24.19 -0.57 -9.79
CA LEU A 227 24.00 0.29 -10.94
C LEU A 227 24.96 -0.14 -12.05
N GLY A 228 24.40 -0.42 -13.23
CA GLY A 228 25.21 -0.77 -14.40
C GLY A 228 26.10 0.40 -14.88
N PRO A 229 27.10 0.11 -15.73
CA PRO A 229 27.92 1.16 -16.33
C PRO A 229 27.05 2.13 -17.14
N GLY A 230 27.38 3.43 -17.07
CA GLY A 230 26.67 4.48 -17.82
C GLY A 230 25.35 4.96 -17.21
N VAL A 231 24.95 4.45 -16.03
CA VAL A 231 23.77 4.97 -15.33
C VAL A 231 24.03 6.41 -14.86
N LYS A 232 23.16 7.34 -15.27
CA LYS A 232 23.19 8.72 -14.81
C LYS A 232 22.67 8.80 -13.37
N ILE A 233 23.51 9.27 -12.46
CA ILE A 233 23.15 9.51 -11.06
C ILE A 233 22.67 10.95 -10.90
N VAL A 234 21.46 11.12 -10.37
CA VAL A 234 20.86 12.42 -10.01
C VAL A 234 20.79 12.49 -8.48
N LYS A 235 21.46 13.49 -7.89
CA LYS A 235 21.48 13.69 -6.43
C LYS A 235 20.44 14.72 -6.00
N SER A 236 19.84 14.50 -4.83
CA SER A 236 18.86 15.37 -4.17
C SER A 236 19.20 15.62 -2.71
#